data_AF-A0A9D8CFJ9-F1
#
_entry.id   AF-A0A9D8CFJ9-F1
#
_cell.length_a   1.000
_cell.length_b   1.000
_cell.length_c   1.000
_cell.angle_alpha   90.00
_cell.angle_beta   90.00
_cell.angle_gamma   90.00
#
_symmetry.space_group_name_H-M   'P 1'
#
loop_
_entity.id
_entity.type
_entity.pdbx_description
1 polymer ?
#
loop_
_entity_poly.entity_id
_entity_poly.type
_entity_poly.pdbx_seq_one_letter_code
_entity_poly.pdbx_strand_id
1 'polypeptide(L)'
;MMSSQELLDTISDYCRRARLAESTFGRLAANDGKLVGRLRDGGRIKLRTLERLQTYMSSHPTPAQPPEHSVLRRPRNGATGAMPARIAGPELRPAQGATDDRSFRFFDNRQKYLLFVHTCSEKQVVAERVAMELAHIHPRPPAVRMFDAGVGDGSVLSRVMRAMHNRFPTMPFYIVGKEISLEDVRLALEKMPDRFYEHPATVLVMTNLNYAEAPWLAPGSIAAATTLVWHECVLTGATSHEFEEQITDLAGFLGENWRAHLSPRTGNPVYERPIVLVIYRADQRFLLDRVIPRP
;
A
#
# COMPACT_ATOMS: atom_id res chain seq x y z
N MET A 1 -25.27 -26.27 -26.04
CA MET A 1 -24.21 -25.49 -25.37
C MET A 1 -24.72 -25.18 -23.98
N MET A 2 -23.94 -25.42 -22.93
CA MET A 2 -24.31 -24.96 -21.58
C MET A 2 -24.45 -23.44 -21.59
N SER A 3 -25.51 -22.92 -20.97
CA SER A 3 -25.65 -21.48 -20.76
C SER A 3 -24.64 -20.97 -19.72
N SER A 4 -24.29 -19.68 -19.75
CA SER A 4 -23.38 -19.10 -18.76
C SER A 4 -23.93 -19.24 -17.32
N GLN A 5 -25.26 -19.26 -17.17
CA GLN A 5 -25.93 -19.45 -15.89
C GLN A 5 -25.78 -20.88 -15.38
N GLU A 6 -25.99 -21.88 -16.24
CA GLU A 6 -25.80 -23.30 -15.89
C GLU A 6 -24.37 -23.61 -15.46
N LEU A 7 -23.38 -22.94 -16.08
CA LEU A 7 -21.97 -23.07 -15.70
C LEU A 7 -21.70 -22.48 -14.32
N LEU A 8 -22.26 -21.31 -14.01
CA LEU A 8 -22.13 -20.68 -12.70
C LEU A 8 -22.74 -21.54 -11.60
N ASP A 9 -23.93 -22.09 -11.84
CA ASP A 9 -24.62 -22.96 -10.87
C ASP A 9 -23.80 -24.24 -10.62
N THR A 10 -23.26 -24.84 -11.69
CA THR A 10 -22.38 -26.02 -11.62
C THR A 10 -21.11 -25.76 -10.80
N ILE A 11 -20.47 -24.61 -11.01
CA ILE A 11 -19.27 -24.20 -10.26
C ILE A 11 -19.61 -23.95 -8.78
N SER A 12 -20.73 -23.27 -8.50
CA SER A 12 -21.13 -22.92 -7.14
C SER A 12 -21.45 -24.18 -6.32
N ASP A 13 -22.17 -25.13 -6.91
CA ASP A 13 -22.51 -26.40 -6.27
C ASP A 13 -21.27 -27.29 -6.04
N TYR A 14 -20.31 -27.28 -6.97
CA TYR A 14 -19.03 -27.95 -6.76
C TYR A 14 -18.25 -27.31 -5.61
N CYS A 15 -18.13 -25.98 -5.60
CA CYS A 15 -17.43 -25.23 -4.54
C CYS A 15 -18.05 -25.47 -3.16
N ARG A 16 -19.40 -25.53 -3.09
CA ARG A 16 -20.13 -25.85 -1.86
C ARG A 16 -19.80 -27.25 -1.35
N ARG A 17 -19.80 -28.26 -2.24
CA ARG A 17 -19.46 -29.64 -1.88
C ARG A 17 -17.99 -29.82 -1.51
N ALA A 18 -17.10 -29.12 -2.20
CA ALA A 18 -15.65 -29.16 -1.97
C ALA A 18 -15.20 -28.33 -0.77
N ARG A 19 -16.10 -27.57 -0.13
CA ARG A 19 -15.77 -26.53 0.88
C ARG A 19 -14.67 -25.59 0.40
N LEU A 20 -14.76 -25.16 -0.85
CA LEU A 20 -13.75 -24.37 -1.53
C LEU A 20 -14.32 -23.00 -1.92
N ALA A 21 -13.57 -21.92 -1.68
CA ALA A 21 -13.99 -20.60 -2.16
C ALA A 21 -13.92 -20.54 -3.69
N GLU A 22 -14.89 -19.90 -4.34
CA GLU A 22 -14.96 -19.77 -5.82
C GLU A 22 -13.69 -19.11 -6.41
N SER A 23 -13.08 -18.18 -5.68
CA SER A 23 -11.80 -17.55 -6.06
C SER A 23 -10.62 -18.54 -6.00
N THR A 24 -10.65 -19.48 -5.06
CA THR A 24 -9.65 -20.54 -4.96
C THR A 24 -9.85 -21.56 -6.08
N PHE A 25 -11.11 -21.88 -6.43
CA PHE A 25 -11.44 -22.76 -7.55
C PHE A 25 -10.92 -22.19 -8.86
N GLY A 26 -11.22 -20.91 -9.15
CA GLY A 26 -10.75 -20.25 -10.38
C GLY A 26 -9.22 -20.24 -10.49
N ARG A 27 -8.51 -20.01 -9.37
CA ARG A 27 -7.05 -20.08 -9.32
C ARG A 27 -6.52 -21.49 -9.58
N LEU A 28 -7.12 -22.54 -8.99
CA LEU A 28 -6.64 -23.91 -9.15
C LEU A 28 -6.98 -24.50 -10.52
N ALA A 29 -8.19 -24.27 -11.02
CA ALA A 29 -8.67 -24.85 -12.27
C ALA A 29 -8.14 -24.09 -13.51
N ALA A 30 -8.08 -22.75 -13.44
CA ALA A 30 -7.80 -21.90 -14.59
C ALA A 30 -6.62 -20.94 -14.43
N ASN A 31 -5.94 -20.93 -13.26
CA ASN A 31 -4.96 -19.92 -12.88
C ASN A 31 -5.53 -18.49 -12.86
N ASP A 32 -6.82 -18.36 -12.54
CA ASP A 32 -7.51 -17.06 -12.51
C ASP A 32 -8.55 -17.00 -11.38
N GLY A 33 -8.18 -16.37 -10.27
CA GLY A 33 -9.06 -16.23 -9.10
C GLY A 33 -10.23 -15.27 -9.27
N LYS A 34 -10.30 -14.52 -10.38
CA LYS A 34 -11.42 -13.60 -10.70
C LYS A 34 -12.38 -14.18 -11.73
N LEU A 35 -12.12 -15.38 -12.24
CA LEU A 35 -12.88 -16.01 -13.31
C LEU A 35 -14.38 -16.11 -13.01
N VAL A 36 -14.75 -16.59 -11.82
CA VAL A 36 -16.16 -16.78 -11.43
C VAL A 36 -16.88 -15.43 -11.26
N GLY A 37 -16.19 -14.42 -10.74
CA GLY A 37 -16.73 -13.05 -10.66
C GLY A 37 -17.04 -12.49 -12.05
N ARG A 38 -16.09 -12.59 -12.99
CA ARG A 38 -16.31 -12.12 -14.38
C ARG A 38 -17.44 -12.87 -15.08
N LEU A 39 -17.61 -14.17 -14.82
CA LEU A 39 -18.72 -14.95 -15.36
C LEU A 39 -20.08 -14.44 -14.81
N ARG A 40 -20.14 -14.12 -13.52
CA ARG A 40 -21.34 -13.55 -12.86
C ARG A 40 -21.68 -12.16 -13.40
N ASP A 41 -20.68 -11.39 -13.80
CA ASP A 41 -20.83 -10.08 -14.44
C ASP A 41 -21.17 -10.17 -15.94
N GLY A 42 -21.48 -11.36 -16.46
CA GLY A 42 -21.88 -11.58 -17.87
C GLY A 42 -20.70 -11.76 -18.85
N GLY A 43 -19.48 -11.93 -18.33
CA GLY A 43 -18.28 -12.15 -19.13
C GLY A 43 -18.32 -13.46 -19.94
N ARG A 44 -17.74 -13.42 -21.15
CA ARG A 44 -17.63 -14.61 -22.02
C ARG A 44 -16.42 -15.46 -21.61
N ILE A 45 -16.58 -16.78 -21.67
CA ILE A 45 -15.50 -17.75 -21.42
C ILE A 45 -15.00 -18.36 -22.73
N LYS A 46 -13.68 -18.52 -22.86
CA LYS A 46 -13.07 -19.24 -23.99
C LYS A 46 -13.25 -20.75 -23.79
N LEU A 47 -13.46 -21.49 -24.87
CA LEU A 47 -13.65 -22.94 -24.85
C LEU A 47 -12.55 -23.70 -24.06
N ARG A 48 -11.28 -23.34 -24.30
CA ARG A 48 -10.12 -23.91 -23.58
C ARG A 48 -10.19 -23.71 -22.06
N THR A 49 -10.78 -22.61 -21.59
CA THR A 49 -10.96 -22.36 -20.15
C THR A 49 -12.09 -23.22 -19.60
N LEU A 50 -13.18 -23.38 -20.35
CA LEU A 50 -14.29 -24.26 -19.99
C LEU A 50 -13.82 -25.72 -19.81
N GLU A 51 -13.02 -26.22 -20.76
CA GLU A 51 -12.41 -27.56 -20.70
C GLU A 51 -11.55 -27.76 -19.45
N ARG A 52 -10.76 -26.74 -19.07
CA ARG A 52 -9.94 -26.78 -17.85
C ARG A 52 -10.79 -26.84 -16.58
N LEU A 53 -11.90 -26.10 -16.53
CA LEU A 53 -12.84 -26.15 -15.39
C LEU A 53 -13.47 -27.54 -15.26
N GLN A 54 -13.95 -28.11 -16.37
CA GLN A 54 -14.55 -29.45 -16.39
C GLN A 54 -13.53 -30.53 -16.03
N THR A 55 -12.30 -30.44 -16.55
CA THR A 55 -11.21 -31.38 -16.22
C THR A 55 -10.85 -31.31 -14.74
N TYR A 56 -10.81 -30.11 -14.16
CA TYR A 56 -10.52 -29.95 -12.74
C TYR A 56 -11.63 -30.58 -11.87
N MET A 57 -12.90 -30.31 -12.18
CA MET A 57 -14.04 -30.87 -11.45
C MET A 57 -14.13 -32.40 -11.56
N SER A 58 -13.74 -32.95 -12.72
CA SER A 58 -13.74 -34.41 -12.94
C SER A 58 -12.56 -35.11 -12.27
N SER A 59 -11.40 -34.46 -12.18
CA SER A 59 -10.20 -35.01 -11.50
C SER A 59 -10.25 -34.90 -9.98
N HIS A 60 -11.14 -34.06 -9.43
CA HIS A 60 -11.30 -33.84 -7.99
C HIS A 60 -12.76 -34.06 -7.55
N PRO A 61 -13.28 -35.31 -7.63
CA PRO A 61 -14.66 -35.59 -7.27
C PRO A 61 -14.91 -35.30 -5.77
N THR A 62 -16.04 -34.68 -5.48
CA THR A 62 -16.48 -34.42 -4.10
C THR A 62 -17.40 -35.55 -3.62
N PRO A 63 -17.31 -35.99 -2.35
CA PRO A 63 -18.21 -37.03 -1.85
C PRO A 63 -19.67 -36.54 -1.89
N ALA A 64 -20.58 -37.41 -2.32
CA ALA A 64 -22.02 -37.17 -2.24
C ALA A 64 -22.46 -37.03 -0.77
N GLN A 65 -23.33 -36.07 -0.48
CA GLN A 65 -23.85 -35.83 0.88
C GLN A 65 -24.52 -37.11 1.45
N PRO A 66 -24.33 -37.44 2.74
CA PRO A 66 -25.32 -38.19 3.50
C PRO A 66 -26.53 -37.29 3.85
N PRO A 67 -27.71 -37.86 4.17
CA PRO A 67 -28.94 -37.10 4.36
C PRO A 67 -28.87 -36.18 5.58
N GLU A 68 -29.61 -35.06 5.49
CA GLU A 68 -29.70 -34.02 6.50
C GLU A 68 -30.09 -34.59 7.88
N HIS A 69 -29.17 -34.50 8.85
CA HIS A 69 -29.51 -34.67 10.26
C HIS A 69 -29.77 -33.29 10.89
N SER A 70 -31.07 -33.04 11.10
CA SER A 70 -31.65 -32.19 12.13
C SER A 70 -30.73 -31.99 13.34
N VAL A 71 -30.30 -30.74 13.57
CA VAL A 71 -29.70 -30.32 14.84
C VAL A 71 -30.60 -29.26 15.48
N LEU A 72 -31.49 -29.77 16.33
CA LEU A 72 -31.84 -29.26 17.66
C LEU A 72 -31.86 -27.73 17.83
N ARG A 73 -33.06 -27.20 17.62
CA ARG A 73 -33.61 -25.99 18.22
C ARG A 73 -33.32 -25.93 19.73
N ARG A 74 -32.52 -24.96 20.17
CA ARG A 74 -32.33 -24.61 21.60
C ARG A 74 -33.38 -23.56 22.03
N PRO A 75 -33.82 -23.57 23.30
CA PRO A 75 -35.11 -23.00 23.72
C PRO A 75 -35.05 -21.48 23.93
N ARG A 76 -36.18 -20.83 23.66
CA ARG A 76 -36.50 -19.45 24.07
C ARG A 76 -36.75 -19.43 25.58
N ASN A 77 -35.93 -18.70 26.33
CA ASN A 77 -36.33 -18.15 27.61
C ASN A 77 -36.54 -16.64 27.44
N GLY A 78 -37.77 -16.22 27.74
CA GLY A 78 -38.18 -14.83 27.71
C GLY A 78 -37.67 -14.06 28.93
N ALA A 79 -37.21 -12.84 28.67
CA ALA A 79 -37.26 -11.75 29.62
C ALA A 79 -37.46 -10.47 28.81
N THR A 80 -38.55 -9.78 29.10
CA THR A 80 -39.03 -8.53 28.53
C THR A 80 -38.04 -7.40 28.78
N GLY A 81 -37.59 -6.73 27.72
CA GLY A 81 -36.84 -5.48 27.80
C GLY A 81 -36.97 -4.75 26.47
N ALA A 82 -37.79 -3.70 26.44
CA ALA A 82 -38.05 -2.88 25.27
C ALA A 82 -36.78 -2.14 24.81
N MET A 83 -36.49 -2.20 23.50
CA MET A 83 -35.51 -1.35 22.83
C MET A 83 -36.20 -0.65 21.63
N PRO A 84 -35.88 0.63 21.35
CA PRO A 84 -36.68 1.48 20.48
C PRO A 84 -36.52 1.14 18.99
N ALA A 85 -37.55 1.49 18.22
CA ALA A 85 -37.64 1.30 16.79
C ALA A 85 -36.45 1.94 16.05
N ARG A 86 -35.76 1.16 15.21
CA ARG A 86 -34.83 1.66 14.21
C ARG A 86 -35.61 2.38 13.11
N ILE A 87 -35.30 3.65 12.90
CA ILE A 87 -35.75 4.44 11.76
C ILE A 87 -35.13 3.81 10.50
N ALA A 88 -35.97 3.44 9.53
CA ALA A 88 -35.56 2.95 8.23
C ALA A 88 -34.91 4.10 7.43
N GLY A 89 -33.62 3.96 7.11
CA GLY A 89 -32.98 4.78 6.07
C GLY A 89 -33.49 4.36 4.68
N PRO A 90 -33.48 5.27 3.68
CA PRO A 90 -34.07 4.99 2.38
C PRO A 90 -33.31 3.89 1.63
N GLU A 91 -34.03 2.88 1.17
CA GLU A 91 -33.55 1.86 0.23
C GLU A 91 -33.16 2.52 -1.09
N LEU A 92 -31.87 2.54 -1.41
CA LEU A 92 -31.37 2.87 -2.74
C LEU A 92 -31.62 1.70 -3.68
N ARG A 93 -32.61 1.86 -4.57
CA ARG A 93 -32.84 0.96 -5.71
C ARG A 93 -31.62 1.00 -6.66
N PRO A 94 -31.20 -0.14 -7.24
CA PRO A 94 -30.11 -0.14 -8.21
C PRO A 94 -30.59 0.52 -9.51
N ALA A 95 -29.97 1.64 -9.87
CA ALA A 95 -30.17 2.27 -11.17
C ALA A 95 -29.61 1.35 -12.27
N GLN A 96 -30.48 0.96 -13.19
CA GLN A 96 -30.11 0.28 -14.43
C GLN A 96 -29.59 1.32 -15.43
N GLY A 97 -28.42 1.05 -16.03
CA GLY A 97 -28.01 1.64 -17.30
C GLY A 97 -26.79 2.57 -17.27
N ALA A 98 -25.60 1.99 -17.45
CA ALA A 98 -24.55 2.56 -18.28
C ALA A 98 -23.55 1.44 -18.62
N THR A 99 -23.60 0.96 -19.86
CA THR A 99 -22.55 0.14 -20.46
C THR A 99 -21.31 1.01 -20.61
N ASP A 100 -20.36 0.89 -19.68
CA ASP A 100 -19.03 1.45 -19.85
C ASP A 100 -18.02 0.33 -19.62
N ASP A 101 -17.40 -0.10 -20.71
CA ASP A 101 -16.36 -1.13 -20.78
C ASP A 101 -15.03 -0.57 -20.21
N ARG A 102 -15.10 0.05 -19.02
CA ARG A 102 -13.94 0.54 -18.29
C ARG A 102 -13.29 -0.63 -17.59
N SER A 103 -12.20 -1.08 -18.18
CA SER A 103 -11.23 -2.01 -17.59
C SER A 103 -11.06 -1.76 -16.09
N PHE A 104 -11.52 -2.71 -15.26
CA PHE A 104 -11.34 -2.72 -13.81
C PHE A 104 -9.85 -2.54 -13.46
N ARG A 105 -9.49 -1.38 -12.89
CA ARG A 105 -8.13 -1.06 -12.43
C ARG A 105 -8.11 -0.98 -10.90
N PHE A 106 -6.98 -1.35 -10.33
CA PHE A 106 -6.73 -1.46 -8.88
C PHE A 106 -7.09 -0.22 -8.04
N PHE A 107 -7.27 0.95 -8.67
CA PHE A 107 -7.58 2.24 -8.04
C PHE A 107 -9.06 2.66 -8.11
N ASP A 108 -9.94 1.89 -8.74
CA ASP A 108 -11.33 2.28 -9.03
C ASP A 108 -12.22 2.39 -7.78
N ASN A 109 -11.66 2.19 -6.59
CA ASN A 109 -12.22 2.75 -5.38
C ASN A 109 -11.13 3.15 -4.39
N ARG A 110 -10.29 4.13 -4.76
CA ARG A 110 -9.27 4.74 -3.88
C ARG A 110 -9.86 5.06 -2.49
N GLN A 111 -11.12 5.44 -2.41
CA GLN A 111 -11.84 5.65 -1.15
C GLN A 111 -11.96 4.37 -0.29
N LYS A 112 -12.29 3.21 -0.87
CA LYS A 112 -12.31 1.94 -0.12
C LYS A 112 -10.91 1.50 0.32
N TYR A 113 -9.90 1.71 -0.53
CA TYR A 113 -8.51 1.44 -0.17
C TYR A 113 -8.04 2.32 0.97
N LEU A 114 -8.27 3.64 0.88
CA LEU A 114 -7.95 4.58 1.94
C LEU A 114 -8.72 4.26 3.23
N LEU A 115 -10.00 3.90 3.13
CA LEU A 115 -10.80 3.46 4.29
C LEU A 115 -10.14 2.25 4.97
N PHE A 116 -9.78 1.21 4.23
CA PHE A 116 -9.07 0.06 4.78
C PHE A 116 -7.75 0.48 5.43
N VAL A 117 -6.92 1.23 4.70
CA VAL A 117 -5.59 1.66 5.14
C VAL A 117 -5.63 2.51 6.41
N HIS A 118 -6.66 3.36 6.58
CA HIS A 118 -6.80 4.21 7.76
C HIS A 118 -7.54 3.56 8.93
N THR A 119 -8.34 2.51 8.69
CA THR A 119 -9.13 1.84 9.74
C THR A 119 -8.49 0.55 10.26
N CYS A 120 -7.56 -0.05 9.51
CA CYS A 120 -6.79 -1.19 9.99
C CYS A 120 -5.53 -0.76 10.76
N SER A 121 -5.03 -1.66 11.60
CA SER A 121 -3.78 -1.48 12.34
C SER A 121 -2.56 -2.03 11.61
N GLU A 122 -2.68 -2.40 10.32
CA GLU A 122 -1.62 -3.08 9.56
C GLU A 122 -0.30 -2.30 9.59
N LYS A 123 -0.33 -1.00 9.28
CA LYS A 123 0.86 -0.13 9.32
C LYS A 123 1.52 -0.09 10.69
N GLN A 124 0.73 -0.10 11.76
CA GLN A 124 1.26 -0.14 13.12
C GLN A 124 1.95 -1.47 13.40
N VAL A 125 1.30 -2.60 13.09
CA VAL A 125 1.87 -3.94 13.29
C VAL A 125 3.15 -4.13 12.47
N VAL A 126 3.19 -3.61 11.23
CA VAL A 126 4.38 -3.62 10.39
C VAL A 126 5.52 -2.82 11.03
N ALA A 127 5.25 -1.60 11.52
CA ALA A 127 6.26 -0.78 12.19
C ALA A 127 6.80 -1.46 13.47
N GLU A 128 5.94 -2.09 14.27
CA GLU A 128 6.33 -2.86 15.45
C GLU A 128 7.20 -4.07 15.07
N ARG A 129 6.86 -4.76 13.97
CA ARG A 129 7.68 -5.86 13.44
C ARG A 129 9.06 -5.38 13.04
N VAL A 130 9.16 -4.29 12.30
CA VAL A 130 10.44 -3.69 11.90
C VAL A 130 11.25 -3.26 13.12
N ALA A 131 10.60 -2.68 14.14
CA ALA A 131 11.25 -2.25 15.37
C ALA A 131 11.94 -3.41 16.13
N MET A 132 11.36 -4.62 16.13
CA MET A 132 12.01 -5.79 16.74
C MET A 132 13.32 -6.16 16.04
N GLU A 133 13.38 -6.02 14.71
CA GLU A 133 14.58 -6.34 13.93
C GLU A 133 15.75 -5.38 14.22
N LEU A 134 15.47 -4.16 14.75
CA LEU A 134 16.51 -3.21 15.16
C LEU A 134 17.42 -3.75 16.30
N ALA A 135 16.96 -4.75 17.06
CA ALA A 135 17.79 -5.39 18.09
C ALA A 135 18.94 -6.22 17.47
N HIS A 136 18.80 -6.62 16.20
CA HIS A 136 19.71 -7.54 15.52
C HIS A 136 20.68 -6.83 14.56
N ILE A 137 20.52 -5.53 14.33
CA ILE A 137 21.44 -4.75 13.49
C ILE A 137 22.63 -4.23 14.30
N HIS A 138 23.76 -4.10 13.62
CA HIS A 138 25.00 -3.56 14.18
C HIS A 138 25.46 -2.39 13.29
N PRO A 139 24.93 -1.17 13.53
CA PRO A 139 25.29 -0.01 12.74
C PRO A 139 26.80 0.24 12.78
N ARG A 140 27.35 0.70 11.65
CA ARG A 140 28.76 1.11 11.55
C ARG A 140 28.82 2.60 11.22
N PRO A 141 29.89 3.29 11.63
CA PRO A 141 30.07 4.68 11.23
C PRO A 141 29.93 4.88 9.72
N PRO A 142 29.39 6.03 9.27
CA PRO A 142 29.08 7.21 10.09
C PRO A 142 27.64 7.27 10.63
N ALA A 143 26.74 6.36 10.27
CA ALA A 143 25.31 6.47 10.59
C ALA A 143 24.58 5.12 10.63
N VAL A 144 23.45 5.09 11.33
CA VAL A 144 22.43 4.04 11.14
C VAL A 144 21.72 4.32 9.82
N ARG A 145 21.72 3.35 8.90
CA ARG A 145 21.18 3.50 7.55
C ARG A 145 19.87 2.75 7.40
N MET A 146 18.86 3.41 6.83
CA MET A 146 17.56 2.82 6.52
C MET A 146 17.15 3.22 5.10
N PHE A 147 16.58 2.27 4.37
CA PHE A 147 15.93 2.51 3.09
C PHE A 147 14.45 2.12 3.21
N ASP A 148 13.55 3.07 2.97
CA ASP A 148 12.10 2.84 2.93
C ASP A 148 11.60 2.94 1.49
N ALA A 149 11.02 1.85 1.02
CA ALA A 149 10.82 1.59 -0.40
C ALA A 149 9.32 1.59 -0.74
N GLY A 150 8.74 2.78 -0.83
CA GLY A 150 7.30 3.01 -0.83
C GLY A 150 6.85 3.57 0.51
N VAL A 151 7.38 4.75 0.84
CA VAL A 151 7.13 5.45 2.13
C VAL A 151 5.63 5.62 2.38
N GLY A 152 4.84 5.81 1.32
CA GLY A 152 3.44 6.21 1.42
C GLY A 152 3.31 7.49 2.24
N ASP A 153 2.28 7.55 3.09
CA ASP A 153 2.02 8.69 3.98
C ASP A 153 3.02 8.81 5.16
N GLY A 154 4.10 8.02 5.20
CA GLY A 154 5.12 8.08 6.25
C GLY A 154 4.68 7.55 7.61
N SER A 155 3.51 6.92 7.74
CA SER A 155 3.01 6.39 9.02
C SER A 155 3.86 5.24 9.56
N VAL A 156 4.41 4.38 8.69
CA VAL A 156 5.33 3.32 9.09
C VAL A 156 6.68 3.93 9.45
N LEU A 157 7.24 4.74 8.54
CA LEU A 157 8.53 5.39 8.72
C LEU A 157 8.63 6.17 10.04
N SER A 158 7.68 7.05 10.31
CA SER A 158 7.68 7.87 11.53
C SER A 158 7.66 7.03 12.81
N ARG A 159 6.99 5.86 12.81
CA ARG A 159 6.99 4.94 13.94
C ARG A 159 8.32 4.21 14.08
N VAL A 160 8.90 3.77 12.97
CA VAL A 160 10.23 3.14 12.95
C VAL A 160 11.30 4.11 13.42
N MET A 161 11.24 5.38 13.01
CA MET A 161 12.17 6.42 13.47
C MET A 161 12.16 6.60 14.99
N ARG A 162 10.98 6.56 15.65
CA ARG A 162 10.91 6.58 17.12
C ARG A 162 11.59 5.36 17.74
N ALA A 163 11.38 4.18 17.16
CA ALA A 163 12.03 2.95 17.63
C ALA A 163 13.55 3.00 17.42
N MET A 164 14.00 3.55 16.30
CA MET A 164 15.41 3.82 16.02
C MET A 164 15.98 4.80 17.06
N HIS A 165 15.30 5.92 17.35
CA HIS A 165 15.73 6.90 18.36
C HIS A 165 15.87 6.25 19.73
N ASN A 166 14.88 5.46 20.16
CA ASN A 166 14.92 4.75 21.43
C ASN A 166 16.13 3.79 21.53
N ARG A 167 16.52 3.15 20.42
CA ARG A 167 17.62 2.17 20.40
C ARG A 167 19.00 2.81 20.16
N PHE A 168 19.07 3.85 19.35
CA PHE A 168 20.29 4.48 18.87
C PHE A 168 20.23 6.01 19.07
N PRO A 169 20.05 6.51 20.30
CA PRO A 169 19.67 7.91 20.56
C PRO A 169 20.73 8.93 20.14
N THR A 170 22.01 8.54 20.09
CA THR A 170 23.15 9.43 19.80
C THR A 170 23.83 9.15 18.46
N MET A 171 23.41 8.11 17.73
CA MET A 171 23.99 7.78 16.44
C MET A 171 23.28 8.55 15.33
N PRO A 172 23.99 9.16 14.38
CA PRO A 172 23.35 9.81 13.24
C PRO A 172 22.47 8.84 12.44
N PHE A 173 21.34 9.33 11.93
CA PHE A 173 20.46 8.59 11.03
C PHE A 173 20.65 9.06 9.60
N TYR A 174 20.75 8.09 8.68
CA TYR A 174 20.67 8.31 7.24
C TYR A 174 19.52 7.49 6.68
N ILE A 175 18.44 8.16 6.34
CA ILE A 175 17.19 7.54 5.93
C ILE A 175 16.91 7.96 4.49
N VAL A 176 16.76 6.99 3.59
CA VAL A 176 16.35 7.24 2.21
C VAL A 176 14.95 6.68 2.01
N GLY A 177 13.98 7.55 1.76
CA GLY A 177 12.61 7.23 1.45
C GLY A 177 12.34 7.39 -0.05
N LYS A 178 11.94 6.31 -0.71
CA LYS A 178 11.47 6.33 -2.10
C LYS A 178 9.95 6.43 -2.11
N GLU A 179 9.41 7.44 -2.80
CA GLU A 179 7.97 7.58 -3.05
C GLU A 179 7.70 8.33 -4.36
N ILE A 180 6.79 7.77 -5.18
CA ILE A 180 6.46 8.30 -6.51
C ILE A 180 5.26 9.25 -6.46
N SER A 181 4.37 9.07 -5.48
CA SER A 181 3.15 9.86 -5.32
C SER A 181 3.45 11.16 -4.59
N LEU A 182 3.24 12.30 -5.26
CA LEU A 182 3.40 13.64 -4.66
C LEU A 182 2.55 13.80 -3.40
N GLU A 183 1.32 13.30 -3.42
CA GLU A 183 0.40 13.39 -2.28
C GLU A 183 0.97 12.66 -1.06
N ASP A 184 1.46 11.44 -1.26
CA ASP A 184 2.04 10.63 -0.20
C ASP A 184 3.33 11.27 0.35
N VAL A 185 4.15 11.87 -0.51
CA VAL A 185 5.34 12.64 -0.09
C VAL A 185 4.96 13.81 0.81
N ARG A 186 3.93 14.59 0.45
CA ARG A 186 3.45 15.71 1.28
C ARG A 186 3.00 15.21 2.66
N LEU A 187 2.15 14.18 2.69
CA LEU A 187 1.67 13.58 3.92
C LEU A 187 2.80 12.97 4.78
N ALA A 188 3.83 12.41 4.15
CA ALA A 188 5.00 11.89 4.85
C ALA A 188 5.81 13.03 5.48
N LEU A 189 6.07 14.09 4.72
CA LEU A 189 6.84 15.26 5.18
C LEU A 189 6.16 15.99 6.34
N GLU A 190 4.84 16.08 6.36
CA GLU A 190 4.07 16.65 7.50
C GLU A 190 4.36 15.97 8.84
N LYS A 191 4.85 14.71 8.83
CA LYS A 191 5.17 13.95 10.06
C LYS A 191 6.62 14.11 10.51
N MET A 192 7.45 14.78 9.72
CA MET A 192 8.89 14.90 9.96
C MET A 192 9.32 15.99 10.95
N PRO A 193 8.59 17.11 11.16
CA PRO A 193 9.03 18.16 12.10
C PRO A 193 9.31 17.63 13.51
N ASP A 194 8.39 16.83 14.05
CA ASP A 194 8.57 16.19 15.36
C ASP A 194 9.73 15.19 15.38
N ARG A 195 9.99 14.52 14.26
CA ARG A 195 11.09 13.55 14.14
C ARG A 195 12.46 14.23 14.10
N PHE A 196 12.58 15.38 13.44
CA PHE A 196 13.80 16.21 13.47
C PHE A 196 14.02 16.89 14.82
N TYR A 197 12.94 17.18 15.55
CA TYR A 197 13.04 17.63 16.93
C TYR A 197 13.51 16.49 17.86
N GLU A 198 12.89 15.31 17.77
CA GLU A 198 13.21 14.13 18.58
C GLU A 198 14.63 13.60 18.33
N HIS A 199 15.05 13.50 17.07
CA HIS A 199 16.40 13.05 16.71
C HIS A 199 17.11 14.08 15.81
N PRO A 200 17.86 15.04 16.41
CA PRO A 200 18.51 16.12 15.66
C PRO A 200 19.46 15.64 14.57
N ALA A 201 20.24 14.58 14.85
CA ALA A 201 21.24 14.03 13.95
C ALA A 201 20.65 13.17 12.82
N THR A 202 19.55 13.62 12.20
CA THR A 202 18.89 12.95 11.07
C THR A 202 19.23 13.62 9.76
N VAL A 203 19.63 12.82 8.77
CA VAL A 203 19.55 13.15 7.34
C VAL A 203 18.44 12.30 6.73
N LEU A 204 17.35 12.96 6.32
CA LEU A 204 16.27 12.33 5.57
C LEU A 204 16.43 12.68 4.09
N VAL A 205 16.37 11.68 3.24
CA VAL A 205 16.35 11.85 1.79
C VAL A 205 15.03 11.34 1.27
N MET A 206 14.26 12.19 0.59
CA MET A 206 13.08 11.77 -0.16
C MET A 206 13.42 11.76 -1.65
N THR A 207 13.02 10.72 -2.37
CA THR A 207 13.31 10.59 -3.80
C THR A 207 12.19 9.91 -4.57
N ASN A 208 12.00 10.31 -5.83
CA ASN A 208 11.07 9.67 -6.76
C ASN A 208 11.75 8.67 -7.72
N LEU A 209 13.05 8.40 -7.52
CA LEU A 209 13.84 7.48 -8.34
C LEU A 209 13.25 6.07 -8.37
N ASN A 210 13.61 5.29 -9.39
CA ASN A 210 13.21 3.90 -9.46
C ASN A 210 13.85 3.09 -8.32
N TYR A 211 13.28 1.95 -7.99
CA TYR A 211 13.79 1.09 -6.90
C TYR A 211 15.27 0.70 -7.06
N ALA A 212 15.72 0.49 -8.30
CA ALA A 212 17.12 0.15 -8.58
C ALA A 212 18.08 1.33 -8.43
N GLU A 213 17.58 2.56 -8.47
CA GLU A 213 18.33 3.81 -8.48
C GLU A 213 18.36 4.48 -7.10
N ALA A 214 17.23 4.41 -6.38
CA ALA A 214 17.00 5.13 -5.13
C ALA A 214 18.03 4.84 -4.02
N PRO A 215 18.51 3.60 -3.78
CA PRO A 215 19.53 3.36 -2.77
C PRO A 215 20.87 4.06 -3.03
N TRP A 216 21.14 4.41 -4.29
CA TRP A 216 22.37 5.04 -4.74
C TRP A 216 22.20 6.53 -5.05
N LEU A 217 20.97 7.03 -5.02
CA LEU A 217 20.60 8.39 -5.43
C LEU A 217 21.07 8.76 -6.85
N ALA A 218 21.17 7.75 -7.72
CA ALA A 218 21.75 7.88 -9.06
C ALA A 218 20.79 7.32 -10.13
N PRO A 219 20.32 8.14 -11.08
CA PRO A 219 19.52 7.66 -12.21
C PRO A 219 20.30 6.67 -13.09
N GLY A 220 19.63 5.65 -13.62
CA GLY A 220 20.26 4.59 -14.41
C GLY A 220 20.63 4.98 -15.84
N SER A 221 20.26 6.18 -16.29
CA SER A 221 20.60 6.69 -17.62
C SER A 221 21.20 8.09 -17.56
N ILE A 222 22.12 8.38 -18.49
CA ILE A 222 22.80 9.68 -18.58
C ILE A 222 21.78 10.81 -18.80
N ALA A 223 20.78 10.59 -19.67
CA ALA A 223 19.73 11.59 -19.93
C ALA A 223 18.94 11.94 -18.65
N ALA A 224 18.58 10.93 -17.85
CA ALA A 224 17.93 11.17 -16.57
C ALA A 224 18.88 11.89 -15.59
N ALA A 225 20.14 11.47 -15.50
CA ALA A 225 21.16 12.11 -14.65
C ALA A 225 21.37 13.60 -14.97
N THR A 226 21.34 13.99 -16.25
CA THR A 226 21.47 15.41 -16.65
C THR A 226 20.30 16.30 -16.24
N THR A 227 19.16 15.70 -15.90
CA THR A 227 17.95 16.42 -15.46
C THR A 227 17.65 16.22 -13.97
N LEU A 228 18.56 15.56 -13.24
CA LEU A 228 18.44 15.32 -11.81
C LEU A 228 18.33 16.65 -11.06
N VAL A 229 17.24 16.81 -10.33
CA VAL A 229 17.06 17.92 -9.40
C VAL A 229 17.54 17.47 -8.04
N TRP A 230 18.62 18.09 -7.58
CA TRP A 230 19.13 17.95 -6.23
C TRP A 230 18.75 19.17 -5.41
N HIS A 231 17.98 18.98 -4.34
CA HIS A 231 17.55 20.07 -3.47
C HIS A 231 17.85 19.76 -2.01
N GLU A 232 18.49 20.70 -1.32
CA GLU A 232 18.76 20.63 0.11
C GLU A 232 17.83 21.58 0.87
N CYS A 233 16.97 21.03 1.72
CA CYS A 233 16.20 21.78 2.72
C CYS A 233 16.96 21.72 4.05
N VAL A 234 17.69 22.79 4.36
CA VAL A 234 18.54 22.87 5.55
C VAL A 234 17.75 23.58 6.65
N LEU A 235 17.19 22.82 7.57
CA LEU A 235 16.26 23.32 8.58
C LEU A 235 16.97 24.19 9.61
N THR A 236 16.44 25.38 9.85
CA THR A 236 16.86 26.30 10.91
C THR A 236 15.79 26.41 11.99
N GLY A 237 16.13 26.97 13.16
CA GLY A 237 15.22 27.07 14.30
C GLY A 237 15.44 25.97 15.33
N ALA A 238 14.61 25.95 16.37
CA ALA A 238 14.77 25.08 17.54
C ALA A 238 13.49 24.31 17.91
N THR A 239 12.38 24.53 17.21
CA THR A 239 11.08 23.91 17.51
C THR A 239 10.54 23.13 16.31
N SER A 240 9.66 22.15 16.57
CA SER A 240 8.98 21.43 15.47
C SER A 240 8.08 22.37 14.65
N HIS A 241 7.52 23.43 15.25
CA HIS A 241 6.74 24.43 14.53
C HIS A 241 7.57 25.15 13.45
N GLU A 242 8.76 25.65 13.78
CA GLU A 242 9.65 26.31 12.80
C GLU A 242 10.08 25.35 11.69
N PHE A 243 10.31 24.08 12.02
CA PHE A 243 10.63 23.05 11.02
C PHE A 243 9.44 22.75 10.12
N GLU A 244 8.22 22.75 10.65
CA GLU A 244 6.98 22.55 9.89
C GLU A 244 6.75 23.66 8.86
N GLU A 245 6.97 24.93 9.22
CA GLU A 245 6.86 26.06 8.28
C GLU A 245 7.80 25.87 7.08
N GLN A 246 9.07 25.59 7.33
CA GLN A 246 10.08 25.37 6.28
C GLN A 246 9.77 24.15 5.40
N ILE A 247 9.26 23.07 5.99
CA ILE A 247 8.85 21.87 5.24
C ILE A 247 7.60 22.17 4.39
N THR A 248 6.66 22.96 4.92
CA THR A 248 5.44 23.38 4.21
C THR A 248 5.77 24.26 3.01
N ASP A 249 6.77 25.14 3.14
CA ASP A 249 7.25 26.01 2.05
C ASP A 249 7.80 25.23 0.84
N LEU A 250 8.14 23.94 1.01
CA LEU A 250 8.50 23.05 -0.11
C LEU A 250 7.33 22.73 -1.04
N ALA A 251 6.08 23.06 -0.69
CA ALA A 251 4.89 22.74 -1.47
C ALA A 251 4.97 23.16 -2.94
N GLY A 252 5.49 24.36 -3.22
CA GLY A 252 5.69 24.87 -4.58
C GLY A 252 6.73 24.04 -5.34
N PHE A 253 7.91 23.87 -4.73
CA PHE A 253 8.99 23.06 -5.28
C PHE A 253 8.55 21.61 -5.59
N LEU A 254 7.82 20.97 -4.68
CA LEU A 254 7.32 19.60 -4.85
C LEU A 254 6.29 19.54 -5.99
N GLY A 255 5.38 20.51 -6.10
CA GLY A 255 4.37 20.54 -7.17
C GLY A 255 4.96 20.73 -8.57
N GLU A 256 6.07 21.47 -8.67
CA GLU A 256 6.78 21.70 -9.92
C GLU A 256 7.60 20.49 -10.35
N ASN A 257 8.29 19.85 -9.41
CA ASN A 257 9.31 18.87 -9.74
C ASN A 257 8.78 17.42 -9.61
N TRP A 258 7.94 17.09 -8.62
CA TRP A 258 7.58 15.70 -8.25
C TRP A 258 6.49 15.06 -9.11
N ARG A 259 6.52 15.31 -10.42
CA ARG A 259 5.54 14.79 -11.37
C ARG A 259 5.88 13.38 -11.81
N ALA A 260 4.84 12.60 -12.10
CA ALA A 260 4.96 11.22 -12.59
C ALA A 260 3.99 10.99 -13.76
N HIS A 261 4.39 10.10 -14.67
CA HIS A 261 3.56 9.64 -15.78
C HIS A 261 3.51 8.11 -15.80
N LEU A 262 2.54 7.54 -16.51
CA LEU A 262 2.46 6.09 -16.67
C LEU A 262 3.37 5.63 -17.79
N SER A 263 4.23 4.65 -17.53
CA SER A 263 5.04 3.99 -18.54
C SER A 263 4.13 3.38 -19.61
N PRO A 264 4.29 3.73 -20.91
CA PRO A 264 3.51 3.10 -21.97
C PRO A 264 3.73 1.59 -22.08
N ARG A 265 4.89 1.11 -21.60
CA ARG A 265 5.33 -0.28 -21.73
C ARG A 265 4.79 -1.18 -20.63
N THR A 266 4.75 -0.67 -19.40
CA THR A 266 4.38 -1.48 -18.20
C THR A 266 3.11 -1.00 -17.52
N GLY A 267 2.66 0.23 -17.80
CA GLY A 267 1.57 0.88 -17.08
C GLY A 267 1.94 1.36 -15.67
N ASN A 268 3.18 1.16 -15.22
CA ASN A 268 3.63 1.59 -13.90
C ASN A 268 3.93 3.11 -13.89
N PRO A 269 3.72 3.80 -12.75
CA PRO A 269 4.17 5.18 -12.57
C PRO A 269 5.69 5.28 -12.65
N VAL A 270 6.19 6.24 -13.42
CA VAL A 270 7.61 6.60 -13.57
C VAL A 270 7.73 8.10 -13.39
N TYR A 271 8.83 8.56 -12.79
CA TYR A 271 9.08 9.99 -12.63
C TYR A 271 9.15 10.68 -14.00
N GLU A 272 8.68 11.92 -14.07
CA GLU A 272 8.94 12.79 -15.23
C GLU A 272 10.38 13.31 -15.18
N ARG A 273 10.82 13.71 -13.98
CA ARG A 273 12.18 14.17 -13.70
C ARG A 273 12.69 13.52 -12.41
N PRO A 274 13.94 13.00 -12.38
CA PRO A 274 14.48 12.41 -11.16
C PRO A 274 14.80 13.50 -10.13
N ILE A 275 14.50 13.22 -8.86
CA ILE A 275 14.65 14.18 -7.76
C ILE A 275 15.27 13.51 -6.54
N VAL A 276 16.16 14.25 -5.90
CA VAL A 276 16.68 13.97 -4.56
C VAL A 276 16.45 15.20 -3.69
N LEU A 277 15.58 15.07 -2.70
CA LEU A 277 15.32 16.07 -1.67
C LEU A 277 16.03 15.63 -0.38
N VAL A 278 17.05 16.36 0.04
CA VAL A 278 17.82 16.09 1.26
C VAL A 278 17.37 17.08 2.33
N ILE A 279 16.99 16.58 3.51
CA ILE A 279 16.52 17.38 4.63
C ILE A 279 17.34 17.04 5.88
N TYR A 280 17.91 18.05 6.51
CA TYR A 280 18.66 17.93 7.75
C TYR A 280 18.70 19.28 8.48
N ARG A 281 19.04 19.27 9.77
CA ARG A 281 19.13 20.51 10.54
C ARG A 281 20.48 21.20 10.35
N ALA A 282 20.44 22.52 10.20
CA ALA A 282 21.61 23.38 10.02
C ALA A 282 22.61 23.26 11.17
N ASP A 283 22.12 23.22 12.41
CA ASP A 283 22.92 23.11 13.64
C ASP A 283 23.67 21.77 13.75
N GLN A 284 23.22 20.75 13.02
CA GLN A 284 23.85 19.42 12.98
C GLN A 284 24.78 19.23 11.77
N ARG A 285 24.92 20.22 10.88
CA ARG A 285 25.67 20.11 9.62
C ARG A 285 27.10 19.60 9.81
N PHE A 286 27.82 20.10 10.81
CA PHE A 286 29.21 19.67 11.05
C PHE A 286 29.29 18.19 11.47
N LEU A 287 28.40 17.75 12.37
CA LEU A 287 28.29 16.35 12.78
C LEU A 287 27.93 15.44 11.60
N LEU A 288 27.06 15.93 10.71
CA LEU A 288 26.49 15.18 9.59
C LEU A 288 27.31 15.27 8.29
N ASP A 289 28.49 15.91 8.25
CA ASP A 289 29.26 16.14 7.02
C ASP A 289 29.53 14.86 6.19
N ARG A 290 29.82 13.75 6.87
CA ARG A 290 30.05 12.43 6.24
C ARG A 290 28.76 11.63 5.98
N VAL A 291 27.62 12.13 6.41
CA VAL A 291 26.30 11.49 6.32
C VAL A 291 25.47 12.13 5.22
N ILE A 292 25.57 13.44 5.05
CA ILE A 292 24.88 14.20 4.01
C ILE A 292 25.37 13.70 2.63
N PRO A 293 24.48 13.14 1.79
CA PRO A 293 24.85 12.67 0.47
C PRO A 293 25.19 13.86 -0.44
N ARG A 294 25.99 13.61 -1.48
CA ARG A 294 26.38 14.61 -2.48
C ARG A 294 26.01 14.11 -3.88
N PRO A 295 25.66 15.02 -4.82
CA PRO A 295 25.37 14.66 -6.21
C PRO A 295 26.56 14.00 -6.92
#